data_AF-A0A9Q0Y557-F1
#
_entry.id   AF-A0A9Q0Y557-F1
#
_cell.length_a   1.000
_cell.length_b   1.000
_cell.length_c   1.000
_cell.angle_alpha   90.00
_cell.angle_beta   90.00
_cell.angle_gamma   90.00
#
_symmetry.space_group_name_H-M   'P 1'
#
loop_
_entity.id
_entity.type
_entity.pdbx_description
1 polymer ?
#
loop_
_entity_poly.entity_id
_entity_poly.type
_entity_poly.pdbx_seq_one_letter_code
_entity_poly.pdbx_strand_id
1 'polypeptide(L)'
;MVSPVTVVKSEGPKLVPFFKATCVYFVLWLPTSSPCWFSALIKCLPIFCLWVFLLAHGINFLMAHRSACRIFAGLIFSSIGDAFLIWQEQGYFVHALLMFLWFVTSCIRHRMSQCTKGNISFSMHAMTATCCFTFGLRGLLMFAITHIMYSSAFGMKPLDLKAGLVMALMSSFCYTFLYCYLSGPFTYLVAVYVALIGFMGWRAVAGVQLCNDLWTWTKLSACIGSVLFMVSDLTIALNKFCFPVPYSRVIIMATYYAAQMLIALSAVESRDEEVFGKQK
;
A
#
# COMPACT_ATOMS: atom_id res chain seq x y z
N MET A 1 -10.10 -27.95 15.34
CA MET A 1 -9.35 -27.37 14.22
C MET A 1 -10.35 -26.89 13.21
N VAL A 2 -10.51 -25.57 13.08
CA VAL A 2 -11.30 -25.03 11.98
C VAL A 2 -10.43 -25.20 10.73
N SER A 3 -10.89 -26.02 9.78
CA SER A 3 -10.14 -26.18 8.52
C SER A 3 -10.17 -24.86 7.73
N PRO A 4 -9.13 -24.52 6.95
CA PRO A 4 -9.17 -23.35 6.08
C PRO A 4 -10.36 -23.41 5.10
N VAL A 5 -10.77 -24.62 4.72
CA VAL A 5 -11.97 -24.84 3.90
C VAL A 5 -13.25 -24.42 4.61
N THR A 6 -13.35 -24.62 5.93
CA THR A 6 -14.52 -24.17 6.71
C THR A 6 -14.55 -22.66 6.91
N VAL A 7 -13.38 -22.00 7.08
CA VAL A 7 -13.28 -20.53 7.17
C VAL A 7 -13.60 -19.89 5.82
N VAL A 8 -13.05 -20.42 4.73
CA VAL A 8 -13.36 -19.92 3.38
C VAL A 8 -14.84 -20.16 3.03
N LYS A 9 -15.44 -21.25 3.50
CA LYS A 9 -16.89 -21.47 3.32
C LYS A 9 -17.75 -20.54 4.16
N SER A 10 -17.34 -20.17 5.38
CA SER A 10 -18.11 -19.25 6.23
C SER A 10 -17.95 -17.79 5.79
N GLU A 11 -16.75 -17.39 5.38
CA GLU A 11 -16.42 -16.01 5.03
C GLU A 11 -16.52 -15.70 3.54
N GLY A 12 -16.48 -16.74 2.69
CA GLY A 12 -16.60 -16.63 1.23
C GLY A 12 -17.82 -15.83 0.76
N PRO A 13 -19.04 -16.04 1.29
CA PRO A 13 -20.23 -15.26 0.91
C PRO A 13 -20.06 -13.76 1.15
N LYS A 14 -19.35 -13.37 2.21
CA LYS A 14 -19.12 -11.95 2.55
C LYS A 14 -18.01 -11.32 1.71
N LEU A 15 -17.15 -12.12 1.07
CA LEU A 15 -16.11 -11.70 0.13
C LEU A 15 -16.62 -11.59 -1.32
N VAL A 16 -17.84 -12.06 -1.62
CA VAL A 16 -18.46 -11.93 -2.96
C VAL A 16 -18.44 -10.48 -3.50
N PRO A 17 -18.73 -9.43 -2.71
CA PRO A 17 -18.64 -8.05 -3.19
C PRO A 17 -17.23 -7.67 -3.64
N PHE A 18 -16.19 -8.14 -2.95
CA PHE A 18 -14.79 -7.89 -3.30
C PHE A 18 -14.39 -8.57 -4.61
N PHE A 19 -14.77 -9.84 -4.80
CA PHE A 19 -14.51 -10.53 -6.07
C PHE A 19 -15.25 -9.87 -7.22
N LYS A 20 -16.52 -9.48 -7.01
CA LYS A 20 -17.31 -8.76 -8.02
C LYS A 20 -16.64 -7.43 -8.39
N ALA A 21 -16.20 -6.65 -7.40
CA ALA A 21 -15.48 -5.40 -7.60
C ALA A 21 -14.19 -5.58 -8.42
N THR A 22 -13.41 -6.60 -8.07
CA THR A 22 -12.15 -6.94 -8.73
C THR A 22 -12.39 -7.39 -10.16
N CYS A 23 -13.39 -8.24 -10.41
CA CYS A 23 -13.80 -8.63 -11.75
C CYS A 23 -14.25 -7.42 -12.57
N VAL A 24 -15.07 -6.52 -12.00
CA VAL A 24 -15.49 -5.28 -12.66
C VAL A 24 -14.28 -4.42 -13.04
N TYR A 25 -13.28 -4.28 -12.16
CA TYR A 25 -12.04 -3.57 -12.46
C TYR A 25 -11.30 -4.17 -13.68
N PHE A 26 -11.11 -5.50 -13.71
CA PHE A 26 -10.39 -6.16 -14.79
C PHE A 26 -11.19 -6.22 -16.10
N VAL A 27 -12.52 -6.40 -16.03
CA VAL A 27 -13.39 -6.48 -17.21
C VAL A 27 -13.57 -5.12 -17.87
N LEU A 28 -13.75 -4.05 -17.08
CA LEU A 28 -13.92 -2.72 -17.65
C LEU A 28 -12.65 -2.19 -18.31
N TRP A 29 -11.48 -2.75 -17.98
CA TRP A 29 -10.18 -2.48 -18.56
C TRP A 29 -10.03 -1.03 -19.04
N LEU A 30 -10.32 -0.06 -18.15
CA LEU A 30 -10.47 1.33 -18.60
C LEU A 30 -9.12 1.84 -19.13
N PRO A 31 -9.08 2.34 -20.38
CA PRO A 31 -7.87 2.93 -20.93
C PRO A 31 -7.49 4.18 -20.13
N THR A 32 -6.19 4.35 -19.87
CA THR A 32 -5.62 5.46 -19.10
C THR A 32 -5.86 6.84 -19.73
N SER A 33 -6.40 6.87 -20.96
CA SER A 33 -6.52 8.02 -21.84
C SER A 33 -7.53 9.07 -21.38
N SER A 34 -8.32 8.80 -20.33
CA SER A 34 -9.28 9.76 -19.76
C SER A 34 -9.40 9.53 -18.26
N PRO A 35 -8.41 9.90 -17.45
CA PRO A 35 -8.49 9.62 -16.05
C PRO A 35 -9.59 10.56 -15.50
N CYS A 36 -10.62 9.95 -14.96
CA CYS A 36 -11.80 10.61 -14.40
C CYS A 36 -11.92 10.13 -12.96
N TRP A 37 -12.60 10.89 -12.12
CA TRP A 37 -12.94 10.46 -10.75
C TRP A 37 -13.53 9.04 -10.71
N PHE A 38 -14.21 8.64 -11.79
CA PHE A 38 -14.74 7.29 -11.99
C PHE A 38 -13.66 6.19 -12.05
N SER A 39 -12.53 6.41 -12.74
CA SER A 39 -11.42 5.45 -12.78
C SER A 39 -10.78 5.27 -11.39
N ALA A 40 -10.65 6.37 -10.64
CA ALA A 40 -10.21 6.32 -9.24
C ALA A 40 -11.19 5.56 -8.35
N LEU A 41 -12.49 5.79 -8.51
CA LEU A 41 -13.52 5.07 -7.77
C LEU A 41 -13.49 3.57 -8.05
N ILE A 42 -13.36 3.15 -9.31
CA ILE A 42 -13.29 1.72 -9.67
C ILE A 42 -12.04 1.07 -9.08
N LYS A 43 -10.89 1.75 -9.11
CA LYS A 43 -9.64 1.21 -8.53
C LYS A 43 -9.72 1.07 -7.01
N CYS A 44 -10.39 2.01 -6.33
CA CYS A 44 -10.58 1.96 -4.87
C CYS A 44 -11.71 1.00 -4.45
N LEU A 45 -12.60 0.61 -5.35
CA LEU A 45 -13.81 -0.18 -5.05
C LEU A 45 -13.50 -1.51 -4.36
N PRO A 46 -12.53 -2.34 -4.82
CA PRO A 46 -12.20 -3.59 -4.15
C PRO A 46 -11.74 -3.38 -2.70
N ILE A 47 -10.91 -2.37 -2.45
CA ILE A 47 -10.41 -2.07 -1.09
C ILE A 47 -11.55 -1.56 -0.21
N PHE A 48 -12.45 -0.74 -0.76
CA PHE A 48 -13.63 -0.29 -0.05
C PHE A 48 -14.52 -1.46 0.36
N CYS A 49 -14.68 -2.47 -0.49
CA CYS A 49 -15.38 -3.71 -0.12
C CYS A 49 -14.70 -4.44 1.05
N LEU A 50 -13.36 -4.46 1.12
CA LEU A 50 -12.63 -5.07 2.23
C LEU A 50 -12.79 -4.29 3.55
N TRP A 51 -12.83 -2.96 3.49
CA TRP A 51 -13.21 -2.15 4.65
C TRP A 51 -14.62 -2.55 5.13
N VAL A 52 -15.61 -2.51 4.24
CA VAL A 52 -17.01 -2.84 4.61
C VAL A 52 -17.10 -4.26 5.17
N PHE A 53 -16.33 -5.21 4.63
CA PHE A 53 -16.22 -6.57 5.14
C PHE A 53 -15.71 -6.62 6.60
N LEU A 54 -14.69 -5.84 6.95
CA LEU A 54 -14.21 -5.74 8.34
C LEU A 54 -15.22 -5.04 9.26
N LEU A 55 -15.94 -4.03 8.78
CA LEU A 55 -17.01 -3.38 9.55
C LEU A 55 -18.19 -4.33 9.79
N ALA A 56 -18.56 -5.15 8.81
CA ALA A 56 -19.65 -6.11 8.90
C ALA A 56 -19.40 -7.17 9.99
N HIS A 57 -18.13 -7.43 10.33
CA HIS A 57 -17.75 -8.29 11.45
C HIS A 57 -17.91 -7.64 12.83
N GLY A 58 -18.05 -6.31 12.88
CA GLY A 58 -18.42 -5.55 14.06
C GLY A 58 -17.44 -4.44 14.41
N ILE A 59 -17.99 -3.24 14.67
CA ILE A 59 -17.21 -2.08 15.14
C ILE A 59 -16.64 -2.33 16.54
N ASN A 60 -17.40 -3.00 17.40
CA ASN A 60 -16.93 -3.40 18.74
C ASN A 60 -15.75 -4.38 18.66
N PHE A 61 -15.72 -5.24 17.63
CA PHE A 61 -14.59 -6.14 17.38
C PHE A 61 -13.33 -5.37 16.94
N LEU A 62 -13.48 -4.41 16.01
CA LEU A 62 -12.39 -3.54 15.59
C LEU A 62 -11.77 -2.78 16.78
N MET A 63 -12.61 -2.29 17.70
CA MET A 63 -12.13 -1.59 18.89
C MET A 63 -11.51 -2.53 19.94
N ALA A 64 -12.02 -3.75 20.06
CA ALA A 64 -11.48 -4.75 20.98
C ALA A 64 -10.10 -5.29 20.51
N HIS A 65 -9.91 -5.50 19.21
CA HIS A 65 -8.67 -6.04 18.66
C HIS A 65 -7.82 -4.96 17.98
N ARG A 66 -6.77 -4.52 18.66
CA ARG A 66 -5.85 -3.50 18.13
C ARG A 66 -5.20 -3.88 16.80
N SER A 67 -4.99 -5.17 16.51
CA SER A 67 -4.46 -5.63 15.22
C SER A 67 -5.46 -5.43 14.07
N ALA A 68 -6.73 -5.79 14.26
CA ALA A 68 -7.78 -5.59 13.26
C ALA A 68 -8.02 -4.10 12.98
N CYS A 69 -8.01 -3.25 14.03
CA CYS A 69 -8.09 -1.80 13.87
C CYS A 69 -6.95 -1.22 13.04
N ARG A 70 -5.72 -1.69 13.26
CA ARG A 70 -4.53 -1.27 12.49
C ARG A 70 -4.61 -1.71 11.03
N ILE A 71 -5.07 -2.93 10.77
CA ILE A 71 -5.29 -3.42 9.39
C ILE A 71 -6.37 -2.58 8.70
N PHE A 72 -7.45 -2.29 9.41
CA PHE A 72 -8.51 -1.44 8.91
C PHE A 72 -8.03 -0.02 8.57
N ALA A 73 -7.25 0.61 9.47
CA ALA A 73 -6.62 1.90 9.20
C ALA A 73 -5.67 1.83 7.99
N GLY A 74 -4.89 0.75 7.86
CA GLY A 74 -4.04 0.50 6.71
C GLY A 74 -4.82 0.42 5.39
N LEU A 75 -5.97 -0.27 5.37
CA LEU A 75 -6.84 -0.33 4.18
C LEU A 75 -7.38 1.05 3.78
N ILE A 76 -7.76 1.89 4.75
CA ILE A 76 -8.17 3.27 4.48
C ILE A 76 -7.00 4.03 3.83
N PHE A 77 -5.82 4.01 4.45
CA PHE A 77 -4.65 4.71 3.90
C PHE A 77 -4.24 4.18 2.52
N SER A 78 -4.42 2.87 2.27
CA SER A 78 -4.15 2.27 0.97
C SER A 78 -5.16 2.74 -0.10
N SER A 79 -6.45 2.81 0.23
CA SER A 79 -7.48 3.34 -0.68
C SER A 79 -7.26 4.81 -1.04
N ILE A 80 -6.79 5.61 -0.09
CA ILE A 80 -6.43 7.01 -0.30
C ILE A 80 -5.16 7.08 -1.17
N GLY A 81 -4.14 6.25 -0.86
CA GLY A 81 -2.92 6.14 -1.66
C GLY A 81 -3.18 5.80 -3.13
N ASP A 82 -4.15 4.93 -3.39
CA ASP A 82 -4.58 4.59 -4.75
C ASP A 82 -5.24 5.74 -5.50
N ALA A 83 -6.07 6.53 -4.81
CA ALA A 83 -6.64 7.75 -5.38
C ALA A 83 -5.54 8.77 -5.73
N PHE A 84 -4.54 8.94 -4.86
CA PHE A 84 -3.41 9.84 -5.12
C PHE A 84 -2.49 9.34 -6.25
N LEU A 85 -2.28 8.02 -6.40
CA LEU A 85 -1.48 7.45 -7.48
C LEU A 85 -2.09 7.70 -8.86
N ILE A 86 -3.43 7.64 -9.00
CA ILE A 86 -4.10 7.99 -10.27
C ILE A 86 -3.99 9.48 -10.55
N TRP A 87 -4.13 10.29 -9.50
CA TRP A 87 -4.01 11.74 -9.60
C TRP A 87 -2.58 12.20 -9.93
N GLN A 88 -1.58 11.36 -9.70
CA GLN A 88 -0.18 11.59 -10.10
C GLN A 88 0.01 11.55 -11.63
N GLU A 89 -0.67 10.64 -12.35
CA GLU A 89 -0.55 10.54 -13.82
C GLU A 89 -1.21 11.70 -14.57
N GLN A 90 -2.06 12.46 -13.89
CA GLN A 90 -2.86 13.52 -14.49
C GLN A 90 -2.22 14.89 -14.55
N GLY A 91 -1.02 15.09 -13.98
CA GLY A 91 -0.32 16.38 -14.06
C GLY A 91 -1.20 17.59 -13.74
N TYR A 92 -2.01 17.53 -12.68
CA TYR A 92 -3.04 18.55 -12.43
C TYR A 92 -2.47 19.93 -12.08
N PHE A 93 -2.38 20.74 -13.14
CA PHE A 93 -2.32 22.20 -13.22
C PHE A 93 -3.13 22.94 -12.14
N VAL A 94 -4.22 22.37 -11.60
CA VAL A 94 -5.07 23.03 -10.58
C VAL A 94 -4.45 23.02 -9.18
N HIS A 95 -3.79 21.93 -8.77
CA HIS A 95 -3.04 21.91 -7.51
C HIS A 95 -1.73 22.68 -7.64
N ALA A 96 -1.11 22.67 -8.83
CA ALA A 96 0.00 23.56 -9.15
C ALA A 96 -0.43 25.03 -9.17
N LEU A 97 -1.64 25.38 -9.62
CA LEU A 97 -2.20 26.74 -9.59
C LEU A 97 -2.55 27.17 -8.16
N LEU A 98 -3.08 26.28 -7.32
CA LEU A 98 -3.31 26.53 -5.89
C LEU A 98 -1.99 26.66 -5.13
N MET A 99 -0.98 25.84 -5.44
CA MET A 99 0.38 26.02 -4.93
C MET A 99 1.08 27.23 -5.54
N PHE A 100 0.77 27.63 -6.77
CA PHE A 100 1.28 28.85 -7.40
C PHE A 100 0.63 30.08 -6.81
N LEU A 101 -0.65 30.05 -6.43
CA LEU A 101 -1.32 31.13 -5.67
C LEU A 101 -0.84 31.16 -4.22
N TRP A 102 -0.61 30.01 -3.58
CA TRP A 102 0.00 29.93 -2.26
C TRP A 102 1.48 30.35 -2.28
N PHE A 103 2.19 30.04 -3.36
CA PHE A 103 3.55 30.48 -3.63
C PHE A 103 3.58 31.94 -4.06
N VAL A 104 2.61 32.49 -4.79
CA VAL A 104 2.52 33.93 -5.12
C VAL A 104 2.14 34.73 -3.89
N THR A 105 1.31 34.21 -2.98
CA THR A 105 1.05 34.86 -1.68
C THR A 105 2.25 34.75 -0.74
N SER A 106 2.96 33.63 -0.72
CA SER A 106 4.22 33.46 0.03
C SER A 106 5.42 34.18 -0.61
N CYS A 107 5.43 34.32 -1.93
CA CYS A 107 6.45 35.00 -2.71
C CYS A 107 6.13 36.49 -2.81
N ILE A 108 4.88 36.98 -2.74
CA ILE A 108 4.62 38.41 -2.44
C ILE A 108 5.11 38.72 -1.02
N ARG A 109 4.92 37.80 -0.08
CA ARG A 109 5.46 37.89 1.29
C ARG A 109 6.99 37.81 1.35
N HIS A 110 7.65 37.18 0.37
CA HIS A 110 9.12 36.98 0.35
C HIS A 110 9.86 37.80 -0.75
N ARG A 111 9.17 38.30 -1.77
CA ARG A 111 9.68 39.09 -2.92
C ARG A 111 9.50 40.60 -2.69
N MET A 112 9.13 41.01 -1.48
CA MET A 112 9.58 42.28 -0.89
C MET A 112 11.04 42.19 -0.39
N SER A 113 11.65 40.99 -0.30
CA SER A 113 12.98 40.80 0.29
C SER A 113 14.12 40.50 -0.70
N GLN A 114 13.87 40.20 -1.98
CA GLN A 114 14.91 39.73 -2.92
C GLN A 114 14.67 40.17 -4.38
N CYS A 115 14.31 41.43 -4.61
CA CYS A 115 14.13 41.99 -5.95
C CYS A 115 15.47 42.45 -6.56
N THR A 116 16.45 41.54 -6.64
CA THR A 116 17.72 41.80 -7.33
C THR A 116 18.19 40.54 -8.06
N LYS A 117 17.98 40.57 -9.39
CA LYS A 117 18.68 39.79 -10.45
C LYS A 117 18.12 38.41 -10.84
N GLY A 118 17.39 38.40 -11.97
CA GLY A 118 17.77 37.66 -13.18
C GLY A 118 17.23 36.23 -13.39
N ASN A 119 16.66 36.02 -14.59
CA ASN A 119 16.29 34.75 -15.26
C ASN A 119 14.98 34.04 -14.85
N ILE A 120 13.93 34.36 -15.62
CA ILE A 120 12.54 33.88 -15.42
C ILE A 120 12.24 32.58 -16.20
N SER A 121 13.05 32.19 -17.21
CA SER A 121 12.74 31.03 -18.06
C SER A 121 13.14 29.66 -17.48
N PHE A 122 14.06 29.59 -16.51
CA PHE A 122 14.51 28.33 -15.88
C PHE A 122 13.57 27.82 -14.78
N SER A 123 12.63 28.66 -14.34
CA SER A 123 11.77 28.40 -13.17
C SER A 123 10.57 27.50 -13.48
N MET A 124 10.04 27.46 -14.71
CA MET A 124 8.85 26.65 -15.02
C MET A 124 9.16 25.15 -15.06
N HIS A 125 10.23 24.72 -15.74
CA HIS A 125 10.63 23.30 -15.78
C HIS A 125 11.04 22.78 -14.39
N ALA A 126 11.74 23.60 -13.60
CA ALA A 126 12.07 23.27 -12.22
C ALA A 126 10.80 23.16 -11.35
N MET A 127 9.83 24.08 -11.47
CA MET A 127 8.56 24.01 -10.74
C MET A 127 7.72 22.79 -11.11
N THR A 128 7.60 22.45 -12.39
CA THR A 128 6.85 21.26 -12.82
C THR A 128 7.50 19.97 -12.30
N ALA A 129 8.84 19.90 -12.32
CA ALA A 129 9.60 18.80 -11.72
C ALA A 129 9.41 18.73 -10.19
N THR A 130 9.47 19.86 -9.47
CA THR A 130 9.24 19.93 -8.01
C THR A 130 7.81 19.53 -7.63
N CYS A 131 6.80 19.92 -8.41
CA CYS A 131 5.40 19.54 -8.16
C CYS A 131 5.15 18.04 -8.42
N CYS A 132 5.70 17.48 -9.51
CA CYS A 132 5.60 16.04 -9.79
C CYS A 132 6.34 15.20 -8.74
N PHE A 133 7.49 15.68 -8.27
CA PHE A 133 8.26 15.11 -7.16
C PHE A 133 7.45 15.09 -5.85
N THR A 134 6.79 16.20 -5.51
CA THR A 134 6.01 16.35 -4.27
C THR A 134 4.74 15.49 -4.25
N PHE A 135 4.05 15.32 -5.38
CA PHE A 135 2.84 14.50 -5.46
C PHE A 135 3.13 12.99 -5.50
N GLY A 136 4.18 12.54 -6.20
CA GLY A 136 4.61 11.14 -6.14
C GLY A 136 5.06 10.71 -4.74
N LEU A 137 5.68 11.64 -4.00
CA LEU A 137 5.99 11.47 -2.58
C LEU A 137 4.73 11.21 -1.76
N ARG A 138 3.62 11.93 -1.98
CA ARG A 138 2.39 11.79 -1.19
C ARG A 138 1.76 10.41 -1.32
N GLY A 139 1.69 9.86 -2.54
CA GLY A 139 1.21 8.49 -2.76
C GLY A 139 2.09 7.47 -2.04
N LEU A 140 3.40 7.55 -2.24
CA LEU A 140 4.37 6.64 -1.59
C LEU A 140 4.32 6.76 -0.06
N LEU A 141 4.16 7.96 0.49
CA LEU A 141 4.03 8.20 1.93
C LEU A 141 2.77 7.54 2.50
N MET A 142 1.65 7.52 1.78
CA MET A 142 0.43 6.84 2.25
C MET A 142 0.57 5.32 2.24
N PHE A 143 1.26 4.76 1.24
CA PHE A 143 1.63 3.34 1.27
C PHE A 143 2.65 3.06 2.38
N ALA A 144 3.59 3.95 2.65
CA ALA A 144 4.51 3.83 3.77
C ALA A 144 3.77 3.81 5.12
N ILE A 145 2.78 4.68 5.32
CA ILE A 145 1.91 4.67 6.51
C ILE A 145 1.15 3.34 6.59
N THR A 146 0.62 2.86 5.47
CA THR A 146 -0.07 1.57 5.38
C THR A 146 0.82 0.43 5.88
N HIS A 147 2.06 0.38 5.40
CA HIS A 147 3.06 -0.62 5.79
C HIS A 147 3.47 -0.54 7.26
N ILE A 148 3.58 0.68 7.82
CA ILE A 148 3.80 0.87 9.26
C ILE A 148 2.61 0.33 10.06
N MET A 149 1.38 0.58 9.61
CA MET A 149 0.17 0.08 10.26
C MET A 149 0.07 -1.44 10.20
N TYR A 150 0.37 -2.07 9.06
CA TYR A 150 0.41 -3.54 8.93
C TYR A 150 1.52 -4.16 9.76
N SER A 151 2.73 -3.60 9.73
CA SER A 151 3.83 -4.06 10.59
C SER A 151 3.46 -3.98 12.07
N SER A 152 2.80 -2.88 12.48
CA SER A 152 2.27 -2.74 13.83
C SER A 152 1.16 -3.74 14.13
N ALA A 153 0.32 -4.11 13.16
CA ALA A 153 -0.74 -5.10 13.32
C ALA A 153 -0.20 -6.53 13.49
N PHE A 154 0.89 -6.87 12.79
CA PHE A 154 1.55 -8.17 12.91
C PHE A 154 2.23 -8.38 14.26
N GLY A 155 2.51 -7.30 14.99
CA GLY A 155 3.04 -7.31 16.36
C GLY A 155 4.56 -7.49 16.40
N MET A 156 5.17 -7.19 17.56
CA MET A 156 6.64 -7.15 17.74
C MET A 156 7.25 -8.41 18.37
N LYS A 157 6.44 -9.41 18.72
CA LYS A 157 6.89 -10.67 19.32
C LYS A 157 6.34 -11.84 18.49
N PRO A 158 7.12 -12.90 18.23
CA PRO A 158 8.56 -13.07 18.49
C PRO A 158 9.44 -12.21 17.54
N LEU A 159 10.67 -11.93 17.98
CA LEU A 159 11.71 -11.33 17.14
C LEU A 159 12.58 -12.46 16.59
N ASP A 160 12.12 -13.15 15.55
CA ASP A 160 12.96 -14.13 14.86
C ASP A 160 13.99 -13.39 13.99
N LEU A 161 15.21 -13.25 14.52
CA LEU A 161 16.32 -12.57 13.85
C LEU A 161 16.76 -13.30 12.58
N LYS A 162 16.58 -14.64 12.50
CA LYS A 162 16.94 -15.40 11.30
C LYS A 162 16.03 -15.04 10.14
N ALA A 163 14.71 -15.01 10.39
CA ALA A 163 13.73 -14.54 9.41
C ALA A 163 14.01 -13.08 8.99
N GLY A 164 14.43 -12.25 9.94
CA GLY A 164 14.82 -10.87 9.67
C GLY A 164 16.02 -10.72 8.77
N LEU A 165 17.07 -11.51 9.02
CA LEU A 165 18.26 -11.55 8.18
C LEU A 165 17.90 -11.95 6.75
N VAL A 166 17.09 -13.00 6.57
CA VAL A 166 16.66 -13.47 5.24
C VAL A 166 15.89 -12.36 4.49
N MET A 167 14.93 -11.72 5.15
CA MET A 167 14.15 -10.65 4.54
C MET A 167 14.98 -9.39 4.25
N ALA A 168 15.95 -9.07 5.11
CA ALA A 168 16.88 -7.96 4.90
C ALA A 168 17.82 -8.22 3.72
N LEU A 169 18.36 -9.45 3.59
CA LEU A 169 19.18 -9.84 2.45
C LEU A 169 18.38 -9.78 1.14
N MET A 170 17.16 -10.30 1.14
CA MET A 170 16.28 -10.23 -0.04
C MET A 170 15.96 -8.78 -0.42
N SER A 171 15.61 -7.93 0.55
CA SER A 171 15.30 -6.52 0.30
C SER A 171 16.53 -5.73 -0.16
N SER A 172 17.70 -6.03 0.41
CA SER A 172 18.99 -5.43 0.01
C SER A 172 19.40 -5.83 -1.41
N PHE A 173 19.19 -7.10 -1.79
CA PHE A 173 19.41 -7.57 -3.16
C PHE A 173 18.53 -6.82 -4.16
N CYS A 174 17.22 -6.71 -3.87
CA CYS A 174 16.31 -5.92 -4.68
C CYS A 174 16.74 -4.45 -4.78
N TYR A 175 17.11 -3.82 -3.65
CA TYR A 175 17.56 -2.44 -3.64
C TYR A 175 18.85 -2.24 -4.45
N THR A 176 19.82 -3.15 -4.34
CA THR A 176 21.08 -3.06 -5.09
C THR A 176 20.83 -3.15 -6.59
N PHE A 177 19.89 -3.99 -7.03
CA PHE A 177 19.47 -4.04 -8.43
C PHE A 177 18.84 -2.71 -8.88
N LEU A 178 17.96 -2.12 -8.07
CA LEU A 178 17.35 -0.82 -8.36
C LEU A 178 18.40 0.30 -8.36
N TYR A 179 19.39 0.27 -7.47
CA TYR A 179 20.40 1.31 -7.29
C TYR A 179 21.14 1.65 -8.59
N CYS A 180 21.39 0.64 -9.45
CA CYS A 180 22.02 0.84 -10.76
C CYS A 180 21.23 1.76 -11.71
N TYR A 181 19.93 1.95 -11.46
CA TYR A 181 19.02 2.75 -12.31
C TYR A 181 18.54 4.04 -11.63
N LEU A 182 18.79 4.21 -10.32
CA LEU A 182 18.35 5.39 -9.59
C LEU A 182 19.42 6.49 -9.59
N SER A 183 18.99 7.73 -9.83
CA SER A 183 19.85 8.91 -9.78
C SER A 183 19.20 10.03 -8.96
N GLY A 184 20.00 10.74 -8.17
CA GLY A 184 19.56 11.91 -7.39
C GLY A 184 18.84 11.57 -6.07
N PRO A 185 17.93 12.45 -5.59
CA PRO A 185 17.32 12.31 -4.25
C PRO A 185 16.37 11.12 -4.10
N PHE A 186 15.90 10.54 -5.23
CA PHE A 186 15.05 9.35 -5.21
C PHE A 186 15.75 8.11 -4.64
N THR A 187 17.08 8.03 -4.72
CA THR A 187 17.87 6.92 -4.18
C THR A 187 17.63 6.73 -2.68
N TYR A 188 17.72 7.81 -1.90
CA TYR A 188 17.46 7.77 -0.45
C TYR A 188 16.01 7.43 -0.14
N LEU A 189 15.08 7.98 -0.91
CA LEU A 189 13.65 7.82 -0.67
C LEU A 189 13.18 6.39 -0.95
N VAL A 190 13.67 5.79 -2.04
CA VAL A 190 13.41 4.38 -2.36
C VAL A 190 14.12 3.46 -1.38
N ALA A 191 15.34 3.78 -0.93
CA ALA A 191 16.05 3.00 0.10
C ALA A 191 15.23 2.91 1.39
N VAL A 192 14.72 4.04 1.89
CA VAL A 192 13.88 4.10 3.09
C VAL A 192 12.59 3.28 2.88
N TYR A 193 11.96 3.41 1.71
CA TYR A 193 10.73 2.68 1.40
C TYR A 193 10.95 1.16 1.31
N VAL A 194 12.02 0.69 0.65
CA VAL A 194 12.37 -0.73 0.56
C VAL A 194 12.69 -1.30 1.93
N ALA A 195 13.39 -0.56 2.80
CA ALA A 195 13.65 -0.98 4.17
C ALA A 195 12.35 -1.12 4.98
N LEU A 196 11.40 -0.21 4.79
CA LEU A 196 10.09 -0.22 5.46
C LEU A 196 9.25 -1.42 5.01
N ILE A 197 9.16 -1.68 3.71
CA ILE A 197 8.48 -2.87 3.16
C ILE A 197 9.16 -4.15 3.64
N GLY A 198 10.50 -4.20 3.60
CA GLY A 198 11.26 -5.34 4.11
C GLY A 198 11.01 -5.60 5.59
N PHE A 199 10.85 -4.54 6.39
CA PHE A 199 10.48 -4.63 7.80
C PHE A 199 9.06 -5.19 7.98
N MET A 200 8.07 -4.75 7.20
CA MET A 200 6.74 -5.34 7.20
C MET A 200 6.77 -6.83 6.83
N GLY A 201 7.53 -7.18 5.79
CA GLY A 201 7.77 -8.56 5.36
C GLY A 201 8.36 -9.42 6.48
N TRP A 202 9.41 -8.94 7.15
CA TRP A 202 9.98 -9.60 8.32
C TRP A 202 8.94 -9.81 9.42
N ARG A 203 8.18 -8.78 9.81
CA ARG A 203 7.18 -8.95 10.88
C ARG A 203 6.11 -9.99 10.53
N ALA A 204 5.72 -10.08 9.26
CA ALA A 204 4.78 -11.11 8.80
C ALA A 204 5.39 -12.52 8.88
N VAL A 205 6.62 -12.71 8.37
CA VAL A 205 7.33 -14.00 8.35
C VAL A 205 7.69 -14.47 9.77
N ALA A 206 8.21 -13.58 10.61
CA ALA A 206 8.53 -13.90 12.01
C ALA A 206 7.29 -14.25 12.84
N GLY A 207 6.11 -13.84 12.40
CA GLY A 207 4.84 -14.24 12.99
C GLY A 207 4.43 -15.68 12.65
N VAL A 208 5.02 -16.29 11.62
CA VAL A 208 4.76 -17.69 11.21
C VAL A 208 5.65 -18.61 12.02
N GLN A 209 5.20 -18.99 13.21
CA GLN A 209 5.82 -20.09 13.95
C GLN A 209 5.24 -21.41 13.46
N LEU A 210 6.01 -22.14 12.67
CA LEU A 210 5.64 -23.43 12.05
C LEU A 210 5.37 -24.59 13.03
N CYS A 211 5.54 -24.39 14.36
CA CYS A 211 5.47 -25.47 15.36
C CYS A 211 4.28 -25.43 16.34
N ASN A 212 3.27 -24.56 16.16
CA ASN A 212 2.06 -24.57 17.00
C ASN A 212 0.79 -24.69 16.13
N ASP A 213 0.20 -25.89 16.10
CA ASP A 213 -0.80 -26.36 15.13
C ASP A 213 -2.14 -25.59 15.03
N LEU A 214 -2.45 -24.65 15.93
CA LEU A 214 -3.74 -23.93 15.91
C LEU A 214 -3.73 -22.55 15.25
N TRP A 215 -2.58 -21.87 15.16
CA TRP A 215 -2.50 -20.44 14.77
C TRP A 215 -1.81 -20.20 13.42
N THR A 216 -1.42 -21.27 12.74
CA THR A 216 -0.54 -21.25 11.56
C THR A 216 -1.21 -20.61 10.34
N TRP A 217 -2.50 -20.84 10.10
CA TRP A 217 -3.19 -20.41 8.86
C TRP A 217 -3.36 -18.90 8.76
N THR A 218 -3.73 -18.27 9.85
CA THR A 218 -3.93 -16.82 9.94
C THR A 218 -2.60 -16.06 9.78
N LYS A 219 -1.53 -16.61 10.33
CA LYS A 219 -0.18 -16.05 10.16
C LYS A 219 0.38 -16.35 8.77
N LEU A 220 0.07 -17.51 8.20
CA LEU A 220 0.46 -17.87 6.84
C LEU A 220 -0.25 -16.99 5.81
N SER A 221 -1.54 -16.70 5.97
CA SER A 221 -2.28 -15.79 5.08
C SER A 221 -1.72 -14.37 5.15
N ALA A 222 -1.44 -13.85 6.36
CA ALA A 222 -0.75 -12.57 6.52
C ALA A 222 0.65 -12.55 5.86
N CYS A 223 1.40 -13.65 5.96
CA CYS A 223 2.72 -13.81 5.33
C CYS A 223 2.62 -13.82 3.80
N ILE A 224 1.75 -14.66 3.24
CA ILE A 224 1.52 -14.71 1.78
C ILE A 224 1.04 -13.35 1.28
N GLY A 225 0.13 -12.70 2.02
CA GLY A 225 -0.33 -11.35 1.69
C GLY A 225 0.79 -10.33 1.67
N SER A 226 1.66 -10.33 2.69
CA SER A 226 2.84 -9.45 2.76
C SER A 226 3.79 -9.67 1.58
N VAL A 227 4.11 -10.93 1.24
CA VAL A 227 4.97 -11.26 0.10
C VAL A 227 4.36 -10.81 -1.23
N LEU A 228 3.07 -11.05 -1.45
CA LEU A 228 2.39 -10.56 -2.66
C LEU A 228 2.40 -9.04 -2.75
N PHE A 229 2.30 -8.34 -1.62
CA PHE A 229 2.42 -6.88 -1.59
C PHE A 229 3.83 -6.43 -1.99
N MET A 230 4.87 -7.10 -1.48
CA MET A 230 6.26 -6.82 -1.86
C MET A 230 6.48 -6.99 -3.36
N VAL A 231 5.90 -8.04 -3.97
CA VAL A 231 5.98 -8.29 -5.41
C VAL A 231 5.27 -7.19 -6.21
N SER A 232 4.10 -6.74 -5.76
CA SER A 232 3.38 -5.61 -6.35
C SER A 232 4.24 -4.34 -6.34
N ASP A 233 4.79 -3.97 -5.19
CA ASP A 233 5.59 -2.75 -5.01
C ASP A 233 6.92 -2.81 -5.79
N LEU A 234 7.57 -3.98 -5.84
CA LEU A 234 8.75 -4.19 -6.69
C LEU A 234 8.41 -3.99 -8.17
N THR A 235 7.26 -4.51 -8.63
CA THR A 235 6.82 -4.35 -10.03
C THR A 235 6.54 -2.88 -10.35
N ILE A 236 5.96 -2.11 -9.41
CA ILE A 236 5.79 -0.66 -9.55
C ILE A 236 7.14 0.03 -9.72
N ALA A 237 8.12 -0.31 -8.87
CA ALA A 237 9.43 0.31 -8.91
C ALA A 237 10.20 -0.02 -10.21
N LEU A 238 10.17 -1.28 -10.64
CA LEU A 238 10.78 -1.71 -11.90
C LEU A 238 10.14 -0.99 -13.11
N ASN A 239 8.81 -0.94 -13.16
CA ASN A 239 8.08 -0.28 -14.24
C ASN A 239 8.36 1.22 -14.32
N LYS A 240 8.69 1.86 -13.20
CA LYS A 240 8.89 3.31 -13.12
C LYS A 240 10.34 3.75 -13.31
N PHE A 241 11.31 2.95 -12.85
CA PHE A 241 12.73 3.34 -12.80
C PHE A 241 13.64 2.52 -13.71
N CYS A 242 13.32 1.27 -14.01
CA CYS A 242 14.21 0.38 -14.77
C CYS A 242 13.76 0.24 -16.23
N PHE A 243 12.58 -0.34 -16.45
CA PHE A 243 12.07 -0.62 -17.80
C PHE A 243 10.54 -0.79 -17.77
N PRO A 244 9.82 -0.45 -18.85
CA PRO A 244 8.39 -0.67 -18.92
C PRO A 244 8.09 -2.18 -18.92
N VAL A 245 7.43 -2.65 -17.85
CA VAL A 245 7.08 -4.07 -17.70
C VAL A 245 5.80 -4.33 -18.51
N PRO A 246 5.78 -5.34 -19.41
CA PRO A 246 4.59 -5.69 -20.16
C PRO A 246 3.47 -6.11 -19.20
N TYR A 247 2.24 -5.64 -19.44
CA TYR A 247 1.08 -5.91 -18.58
C TYR A 247 1.27 -5.53 -17.10
N SER A 248 2.17 -4.58 -16.79
CA SER A 248 2.48 -4.14 -15.42
C SER A 248 1.23 -3.84 -14.59
N ARG A 249 0.25 -3.14 -15.18
CA ARG A 249 -1.02 -2.83 -14.52
C ARG A 249 -1.74 -4.07 -13.98
N VAL A 250 -1.79 -5.16 -14.75
CA VAL A 250 -2.48 -6.39 -14.31
C VAL A 250 -1.72 -7.03 -13.18
N ILE A 251 -0.41 -7.18 -13.36
CA ILE A 251 0.46 -7.85 -12.38
C ILE A 251 0.40 -7.11 -11.04
N ILE A 252 0.54 -5.79 -11.07
CA ILE A 252 0.49 -4.93 -9.89
C ILE A 252 -0.87 -5.07 -9.21
N MET A 253 -1.99 -4.87 -9.93
CA MET A 253 -3.31 -4.86 -9.29
C MET A 253 -3.75 -6.24 -8.81
N ALA A 254 -3.43 -7.30 -9.55
CA ALA A 254 -3.77 -8.66 -9.15
C ALA A 254 -3.04 -9.05 -7.86
N THR A 255 -1.72 -8.79 -7.81
CA THR A 255 -0.90 -9.10 -6.61
C THR A 255 -1.28 -8.20 -5.44
N TYR A 256 -1.57 -6.93 -5.68
CA TYR A 256 -2.01 -5.97 -4.68
C TYR A 256 -3.39 -6.31 -4.06
N TYR A 257 -4.41 -6.60 -4.87
CA TYR A 257 -5.73 -6.95 -4.34
C TYR A 257 -5.72 -8.29 -3.62
N ALA A 258 -4.95 -9.27 -4.13
CA ALA A 258 -4.74 -10.54 -3.43
C ALA A 258 -4.04 -10.33 -2.08
N ALA A 259 -3.01 -9.48 -2.03
CA ALA A 259 -2.31 -9.13 -0.81
C ALA A 259 -3.25 -8.52 0.24
N GLN A 260 -4.05 -7.54 -0.18
CA GLN A 260 -5.00 -6.85 0.70
C GLN A 260 -6.08 -7.78 1.26
N MET A 261 -6.62 -8.66 0.41
CA MET A 261 -7.58 -9.66 0.82
C MET A 261 -7.00 -10.62 1.86
N LEU A 262 -5.79 -11.15 1.63
CA LEU A 262 -5.14 -12.09 2.56
C LEU A 262 -4.82 -11.44 3.90
N ILE A 263 -4.36 -10.19 3.90
CA ILE A 263 -4.12 -9.41 5.13
C ILE A 263 -5.44 -9.16 5.87
N ALA A 264 -6.52 -8.78 5.17
CA ALA A 264 -7.83 -8.57 5.80
C ALA A 264 -8.42 -9.87 6.38
N LEU A 265 -8.31 -10.98 5.64
CA LEU A 265 -8.78 -12.29 6.10
C LEU A 265 -8.03 -12.76 7.34
N SER A 266 -6.71 -12.50 7.42
CA SER A 266 -5.91 -12.80 8.61
C SER A 266 -6.41 -12.06 9.87
N ALA A 267 -7.03 -10.89 9.73
CA ALA A 267 -7.62 -10.19 10.87
C ALA A 267 -8.89 -10.87 11.37
N VAL A 268 -9.74 -11.35 10.46
CA VAL A 268 -11.03 -11.96 10.79
C VAL A 268 -10.87 -13.35 11.39
N GLU A 269 -10.02 -14.19 10.80
CA GLU A 269 -9.84 -15.56 11.28
C GLU A 269 -9.29 -15.60 12.72
N SER A 270 -8.43 -14.63 13.09
CA SER A 270 -7.91 -14.50 14.47
C SER A 270 -9.00 -14.27 15.53
N ARG A 271 -10.14 -13.69 15.13
CA ARG A 271 -11.28 -13.42 16.01
C ARG A 271 -12.11 -14.65 16.26
N ASP A 272 -12.46 -15.34 15.18
CA ASP A 272 -13.44 -16.42 15.25
C ASP A 272 -12.88 -17.54 16.15
N GLU A 273 -11.58 -17.81 16.05
CA GLU A 273 -10.87 -18.72 16.97
C GLU A 273 -10.92 -18.28 18.45
N GLU A 274 -10.77 -16.98 18.77
CA GLU A 274 -10.89 -16.49 20.16
C GLU A 274 -12.32 -16.65 20.71
N VAL A 275 -13.35 -16.47 19.86
CA VAL A 275 -14.75 -16.66 20.25
C VAL A 275 -15.03 -18.15 20.50
N PHE A 276 -14.58 -19.03 19.61
CA PHE A 276 -14.73 -20.48 19.79
C PHE A 276 -13.95 -20.99 21.00
N GLY A 277 -12.77 -20.42 21.29
CA GLY A 277 -11.95 -20.79 22.44
C GLY A 277 -12.58 -20.44 23.80
N LYS A 278 -13.41 -19.39 23.88
CA LYS A 278 -14.13 -19.00 25.10
C LYS A 278 -15.42 -19.79 25.35
N GLN A 279 -15.90 -20.54 24.37
CA GLN A 279 -17.11 -21.37 24.47
C GLN A 279 -16.82 -22.83 24.87
N LYS A 280 -15.55 -23.20 25.02
CA LYS A 280 -15.11 -24.48 25.60
C LYS A 280 -14.74 -24.31 27.06
#